data_AF-A0A2M7FBB0-F1
#
_entry.id   AF-A0A2M7FBB0-F1
#
_cell.length_a   1.000
_cell.length_b   1.000
_cell.length_c   1.000
_cell.angle_alpha   90.00
_cell.angle_beta   90.00
_cell.angle_gamma   90.00
#
_symmetry.space_group_name_H-M   'P 1'
#
loop_
_entity.id
_entity.type
_entity.pdbx_description
1 polymer ?
#
loop_
_entity_poly.entity_id
_entity_poly.type
_entity_poly.pdbx_seq_one_letter_code
_entity_poly.pdbx_strand_id
1 'polypeptide(L)'
;MESASPYEINERDIRGVRIYRGGIVASALAFVMVTVLLLFTQAWGNSNASLWISHHEVLLLLAVWMIVLGTGASVLTIHLYIRQFHLLLKILFGIGAASVMVFLAAGFFSGRGFLQILYQTPYGTFGFGFVLAALCGITVKEAFCFGMPEAVLFAVATPLLILGHIFDAFRPLTNLALLCAATLLICIFAVRKVIMRVDLDIGDKSVYMQKK
;
A
#
# COMPACT_ATOMS: atom_id res chain seq x y z
N MET A 1 30.60 22.21 20.68
CA MET A 1 29.63 21.48 19.85
C MET A 1 28.94 20.50 20.77
N GLU A 2 27.83 20.95 21.34
CA GLU A 2 27.04 20.17 22.29
C GLU A 2 26.47 18.95 21.56
N SER A 3 26.94 17.76 21.93
CA SER A 3 26.49 16.52 21.33
C SER A 3 25.01 16.32 21.72
N ALA A 4 24.11 16.48 20.75
CA ALA A 4 22.69 16.19 20.93
C ALA A 4 22.53 14.81 21.59
N SER A 5 21.80 14.78 22.71
CA SER A 5 21.49 13.57 23.44
C SER A 5 20.85 12.55 22.48
N PRO A 6 21.19 11.24 22.56
CA PRO A 6 20.63 10.20 21.68
C PRO A 6 19.09 10.08 21.74
N TYR A 7 18.45 10.77 22.69
CA TYR A 7 17.00 10.77 22.93
C TYR A 7 16.26 12.00 22.38
N GLU A 8 16.96 12.97 21.79
CA GLU A 8 16.31 14.13 21.17
C GLU A 8 15.79 13.79 19.76
N ILE A 9 14.54 14.21 19.48
CA ILE A 9 13.92 14.10 18.15
C ILE A 9 14.67 15.04 17.22
N ASN A 10 15.30 14.48 16.18
CA ASN A 10 16.04 15.25 15.19
C ASN A 10 15.14 15.55 13.97
N GLU A 11 15.44 16.60 13.21
CA GLU A 11 14.79 16.91 11.93
C GLU A 11 14.82 15.74 10.94
N ARG A 12 15.84 14.89 11.00
CA ARG A 12 15.91 13.66 10.19
C ARG A 12 14.80 12.67 10.54
N ASP A 13 14.47 12.52 11.83
CA ASP A 13 13.40 11.63 12.29
C ASP A 13 12.04 12.17 11.82
N ILE A 14 11.83 13.48 11.98
CA ILE A 14 10.61 14.17 11.51
C ILE A 14 10.45 14.02 9.99
N ARG A 15 11.53 14.17 9.22
CA ARG A 15 11.52 13.97 7.77
C ARG A 15 11.16 12.54 7.41
N GLY A 16 11.71 11.56 8.12
CA GLY A 16 11.37 10.14 7.97
C GLY A 16 9.87 9.91 8.13
N VAL A 17 9.28 10.40 9.22
CA VAL A 17 7.83 10.28 9.48
C VAL A 17 7.00 10.95 8.37
N ARG A 18 7.40 12.13 7.88
CA ARG A 18 6.69 12.81 6.79
C ARG A 18 6.69 12.01 5.49
N ILE A 19 7.84 11.43 5.13
CA ILE A 19 7.96 10.57 3.93
C ILE A 19 7.10 9.32 4.09
N TYR A 20 7.17 8.68 5.26
CA TYR A 20 6.36 7.52 5.60
C TYR A 20 4.85 7.80 5.47
N ARG A 21 4.36 8.90 6.08
CA ARG A 21 2.94 9.28 5.98
C ARG A 21 2.55 9.67 4.56
N GLY A 22 3.43 10.38 3.84
CA GLY A 22 3.24 10.71 2.43
C GLY A 22 3.09 9.47 1.55
N GLY A 23 3.86 8.42 1.83
CA GLY A 23 3.75 7.13 1.16
C GLY A 23 2.41 6.44 1.40
N ILE A 24 1.88 6.47 2.62
CA ILE A 24 0.53 5.98 2.94
C ILE A 24 -0.53 6.75 2.14
N VAL A 25 -0.44 8.08 2.11
CA VAL A 25 -1.38 8.93 1.37
C VAL A 25 -1.33 8.65 -0.13
N ALA A 26 -0.12 8.50 -0.70
CA ALA A 26 0.05 8.14 -2.10
C ALA A 26 -0.60 6.79 -2.42
N SER A 27 -0.39 5.76 -1.59
CA SER A 27 -1.06 4.47 -1.74
C SER A 27 -2.59 4.60 -1.64
N ALA A 28 -3.11 5.39 -0.69
CA ALA A 28 -4.56 5.59 -0.56
C ALA A 28 -5.17 6.26 -1.79
N LEU A 29 -4.52 7.29 -2.35
CA LEU A 29 -4.96 7.95 -3.58
C LEU A 29 -4.96 6.99 -4.78
N ALA A 30 -3.99 6.09 -4.85
CA ALA A 30 -3.95 5.07 -5.89
C ALA A 30 -5.13 4.09 -5.79
N PHE A 31 -5.48 3.65 -4.57
CA PHE A 31 -6.67 2.82 -4.33
C PHE A 31 -7.95 3.54 -4.77
N VAL A 32 -8.09 4.82 -4.45
CA VAL A 32 -9.22 5.65 -4.93
C VAL A 32 -9.26 5.68 -6.45
N MET A 33 -8.13 5.96 -7.09
CA MET A 33 -8.04 6.04 -8.55
C MET A 33 -8.45 4.74 -9.24
N VAL A 34 -7.95 3.59 -8.77
CA VAL A 34 -8.34 2.27 -9.30
C VAL A 34 -9.82 1.98 -9.05
N THR A 35 -10.31 2.26 -7.85
CA THR A 35 -11.71 1.98 -7.48
C THR A 35 -12.69 2.81 -8.30
N VAL A 36 -12.43 4.12 -8.44
CA VAL A 36 -13.25 5.02 -9.24
C VAL A 36 -13.27 4.53 -10.68
N LEU A 37 -12.11 4.23 -11.27
CA LEU A 37 -12.04 3.74 -12.64
C LEU A 37 -12.86 2.45 -12.84
N LEU A 38 -12.77 1.49 -11.92
CA LEU A 38 -13.52 0.23 -11.99
C LEU A 38 -15.03 0.38 -11.72
N LEU A 39 -15.44 1.35 -10.88
CA LEU A 39 -16.85 1.66 -10.70
C LEU A 39 -17.45 2.25 -11.97
N PHE A 40 -16.73 3.14 -12.64
CA PHE A 40 -17.18 3.71 -13.92
C PHE A 40 -17.32 2.64 -15.01
N THR A 41 -16.42 1.65 -15.10
CA THR A 41 -16.55 0.57 -16.10
C THR A 41 -17.79 -0.30 -15.86
N GLN A 42 -18.08 -0.65 -14.61
CA GLN A 42 -19.24 -1.49 -14.26
C GLN A 42 -20.57 -0.71 -14.38
N ALA A 43 -20.59 0.56 -13.97
CA ALA A 43 -21.80 1.39 -14.01
C ALA A 43 -22.30 1.64 -15.45
N TRP A 44 -21.40 1.63 -16.43
CA TRP A 44 -21.75 1.85 -17.84
C TRP A 44 -22.06 0.55 -18.61
N GLY A 45 -22.18 -0.59 -17.91
CA GLY A 45 -22.59 -1.86 -18.52
C GLY A 45 -21.67 -2.33 -19.64
N ASN A 46 -20.40 -1.93 -19.61
CA ASN A 46 -19.51 -2.18 -20.73
C ASN A 46 -19.06 -3.65 -20.74
N SER A 47 -19.63 -4.42 -21.66
CA SER A 47 -19.27 -5.83 -21.89
C SER A 47 -17.80 -6.02 -22.30
N ASN A 48 -17.11 -4.95 -22.72
CA ASN A 48 -15.72 -4.97 -23.15
C ASN A 48 -14.77 -4.31 -22.11
N ALA A 49 -14.82 -4.79 -20.86
CA ALA A 49 -13.93 -4.33 -19.79
C ALA A 49 -12.45 -4.34 -20.18
N SER A 50 -12.02 -5.30 -21.02
CA SER A 50 -10.65 -5.40 -21.53
C SER A 50 -10.22 -4.21 -22.41
N LEU A 51 -11.11 -3.71 -23.29
CA LEU A 51 -10.84 -2.53 -24.13
C LEU A 51 -10.83 -1.24 -23.30
N TRP A 52 -11.63 -1.17 -22.23
CA TRP A 52 -11.62 0.00 -21.35
C TRP A 52 -10.34 0.09 -20.52
N ILE A 53 -9.84 -1.05 -20.04
CA ILE A 53 -8.57 -1.15 -19.31
C ILE A 53 -7.41 -0.71 -20.20
N SER A 54 -7.39 -1.11 -21.49
CA SER A 54 -6.34 -0.68 -22.41
C SER A 54 -6.39 0.82 -22.71
N HIS A 55 -7.56 1.44 -22.78
CA HIS A 55 -7.68 2.90 -22.94
C HIS A 55 -7.16 3.69 -21.73
N HIS A 56 -7.23 3.11 -20.52
CA HIS A 56 -6.82 3.76 -19.27
C HIS A 56 -5.53 3.17 -18.69
N GLU A 57 -4.72 2.52 -19.53
CA GLU A 57 -3.51 1.80 -19.11
C GLU A 57 -2.53 2.72 -18.38
N VAL A 58 -2.34 3.95 -18.86
CA VAL A 58 -1.43 4.94 -18.24
C VAL A 58 -1.87 5.30 -16.82
N LEU A 59 -3.17 5.48 -16.60
CA LEU A 59 -3.71 5.88 -15.29
C LEU A 59 -3.58 4.73 -14.29
N LEU A 60 -3.89 3.51 -14.71
CA LEU A 60 -3.73 2.32 -13.89
C LEU A 60 -2.25 2.03 -13.58
N LEU A 61 -1.34 2.27 -14.54
CA LEU A 61 0.10 2.13 -14.35
C LEU A 61 0.60 3.15 -13.32
N LEU A 62 0.13 4.40 -13.39
CA LEU A 62 0.40 5.42 -12.38
C LEU A 62 -0.06 4.96 -10.99
N ALA A 63 -1.24 4.34 -10.88
CA ALA A 63 -1.74 3.80 -9.61
C ALA A 63 -0.81 2.72 -9.05
N VAL A 64 -0.38 1.77 -9.89
CA VAL A 64 0.55 0.72 -9.47
C VAL A 64 1.86 1.33 -8.96
N TRP A 65 2.43 2.30 -9.68
CA TRP A 65 3.65 2.98 -9.24
C TRP A 65 3.46 3.78 -7.96
N MET A 66 2.33 4.45 -7.77
CA MET A 66 2.02 5.15 -6.53
C MET A 66 1.96 4.18 -5.34
N ILE A 67 1.39 2.98 -5.51
CA ILE A 67 1.37 1.95 -4.47
C ILE A 67 2.78 1.42 -4.20
N VAL A 68 3.54 1.07 -5.24
CA VAL A 68 4.90 0.51 -5.08
C VAL A 68 5.84 1.53 -4.44
N LEU A 69 5.90 2.75 -4.97
CA LEU A 69 6.79 3.79 -4.46
C LEU A 69 6.33 4.32 -3.11
N GLY A 70 5.02 4.50 -2.91
CA GLY A 70 4.44 4.93 -1.63
C GLY A 70 4.69 3.91 -0.52
N THR A 71 4.45 2.63 -0.80
CA THR A 71 4.74 1.54 0.15
C THR A 71 6.23 1.42 0.42
N GLY A 72 7.07 1.46 -0.63
CA GLY A 72 8.52 1.40 -0.50
C GLY A 72 9.09 2.53 0.33
N ALA A 73 8.70 3.78 0.04
CA ALA A 73 9.07 4.95 0.82
C ALA A 73 8.65 4.77 2.29
N SER A 74 7.46 4.23 2.53
CA SER A 74 6.95 3.94 3.87
C SER A 74 7.78 2.88 4.60
N VAL A 75 8.04 1.70 4.03
CA VAL A 75 8.81 0.66 4.76
C VAL A 75 10.26 1.08 4.99
N LEU A 76 10.85 1.89 4.11
CA LEU A 76 12.22 2.35 4.26
C LEU A 76 12.39 3.43 5.33
N THR A 77 11.36 4.26 5.56
CA THR A 77 11.44 5.42 6.47
C THR A 77 10.66 5.25 7.78
N ILE A 78 9.84 4.20 7.91
CA ILE A 78 9.11 3.93 9.14
C ILE A 78 10.06 3.60 10.29
N HIS A 79 9.85 4.28 11.42
CA HIS A 79 10.53 3.93 12.67
C HIS A 79 9.83 2.74 13.32
N LEU A 80 10.59 1.65 13.49
CA LEU A 80 10.12 0.38 14.04
C LEU A 80 11.12 -0.11 15.08
N TYR A 81 10.65 -0.28 16.31
CA TYR A 81 11.44 -0.85 17.42
C TYR A 81 11.76 -2.33 17.20
N ILE A 82 10.80 -3.09 16.66
CA ILE A 82 10.93 -4.54 16.44
C ILE A 82 11.66 -4.79 15.11
N ARG A 83 12.97 -5.06 15.20
CA ARG A 83 13.84 -5.27 14.04
C ARG A 83 13.37 -6.41 13.12
N GLN A 84 12.89 -7.53 13.67
CA GLN A 84 12.42 -8.68 12.90
C GLN A 84 11.22 -8.30 12.02
N PHE A 85 10.31 -7.49 12.57
CA PHE A 85 9.14 -7.01 11.84
C PHE A 85 9.55 -6.05 10.71
N HIS A 86 10.51 -5.14 10.95
CA HIS A 86 11.03 -4.27 9.89
C HIS A 86 11.68 -5.06 8.76
N LEU A 87 12.44 -6.10 9.09
CA LEU A 87 13.06 -6.99 8.11
C LEU A 87 11.99 -7.74 7.28
N LEU A 88 10.95 -8.25 7.92
CA LEU A 88 9.83 -8.89 7.23
C LEU A 88 9.20 -7.94 6.21
N LEU A 89 8.88 -6.69 6.59
CA LEU A 89 8.31 -5.70 5.66
C LEU A 89 9.24 -5.42 4.47
N LYS A 90 10.56 -5.31 4.71
CA LYS A 90 11.55 -5.11 3.65
C LYS A 90 11.62 -6.30 2.70
N ILE A 91 11.56 -7.52 3.21
CA ILE A 91 11.57 -8.75 2.39
C ILE A 91 10.28 -8.82 1.56
N LEU A 92 9.11 -8.63 2.17
CA LEU A 92 7.83 -8.61 1.46
C LEU A 92 7.84 -7.56 0.35
N PHE A 93 8.24 -6.32 0.68
CA PHE A 93 8.35 -5.26 -0.32
C PHE A 93 9.36 -5.59 -1.42
N GLY A 94 10.54 -6.12 -1.06
CA GLY A 94 11.58 -6.49 -2.01
C GLY A 94 11.13 -7.55 -3.02
N ILE A 95 10.46 -8.60 -2.55
CA ILE A 95 9.88 -9.66 -3.41
C ILE A 95 8.81 -9.07 -4.34
N GLY A 96 7.92 -8.24 -3.80
CA GLY A 96 6.85 -7.63 -4.57
C GLY A 96 7.34 -6.64 -5.62
N ALA A 97 8.28 -5.77 -5.25
CA ALA A 97 8.90 -4.82 -6.16
C ALA A 97 9.69 -5.55 -7.27
N ALA A 98 10.46 -6.59 -6.93
CA ALA A 98 11.16 -7.40 -7.92
C ALA A 98 10.18 -8.07 -8.88
N SER A 99 9.07 -8.60 -8.37
CA SER A 99 8.02 -9.21 -9.19
C SER A 99 7.40 -8.20 -10.16
N VAL A 100 7.07 -6.99 -9.70
CA VAL A 100 6.57 -5.91 -10.57
C VAL A 100 7.57 -5.59 -11.70
N MET A 101 8.88 -5.52 -11.40
CA MET A 101 9.90 -5.30 -12.43
C MET A 101 9.98 -6.44 -13.45
N VAL A 102 9.91 -7.68 -12.99
CA VAL A 102 9.93 -8.87 -13.88
C VAL A 102 8.71 -8.86 -14.80
N PHE A 103 7.51 -8.58 -14.27
CA PHE A 103 6.30 -8.53 -15.09
C PHE A 103 6.25 -7.32 -16.03
N LEU A 104 6.85 -6.20 -15.62
CA LEU A 104 7.04 -5.04 -16.50
C LEU A 104 7.94 -5.37 -17.68
N ALA A 105 9.09 -6.00 -17.42
CA ALA A 105 9.99 -6.48 -18.46
C ALA A 105 9.29 -7.50 -19.37
N ALA A 106 8.56 -8.46 -18.80
CA ALA A 106 7.81 -9.45 -19.56
C ALA A 106 6.75 -8.81 -20.47
N GLY A 107 6.05 -7.77 -20.01
CA GLY A 107 5.10 -7.01 -20.82
C GLY A 107 5.78 -6.35 -22.01
N PHE A 108 6.88 -5.65 -21.74
CA PHE A 108 7.68 -4.99 -22.76
C PHE A 108 8.17 -5.97 -23.84
N PHE A 109 8.75 -7.12 -23.47
CA PHE A 109 9.27 -8.10 -24.43
C PHE A 109 8.20 -8.87 -25.19
N SER A 110 7.04 -9.11 -24.58
CA SER A 110 5.95 -9.87 -25.22
C SER A 110 5.01 -8.99 -26.07
N GLY A 111 5.21 -7.67 -26.08
CA GLY A 111 4.30 -6.72 -26.72
C GLY A 111 2.91 -6.66 -26.07
N ARG A 112 2.76 -7.20 -24.86
CA ARG A 112 1.51 -7.15 -24.08
C ARG A 112 1.60 -6.03 -23.06
N GLY A 113 0.48 -5.33 -22.80
CA GLY A 113 0.43 -4.28 -21.79
C GLY A 113 0.80 -4.82 -20.40
N PHE A 114 1.58 -4.07 -19.62
CA PHE A 114 2.04 -4.52 -18.28
C PHE A 114 0.86 -4.90 -17.37
N LEU A 115 -0.19 -4.08 -17.39
CA LEU A 115 -1.39 -4.31 -16.60
C LEU A 115 -2.15 -5.55 -17.03
N GLN A 116 -2.06 -5.90 -18.31
CA GLN A 116 -2.63 -7.14 -18.83
C GLN A 116 -1.95 -8.34 -18.18
N ILE A 117 -0.62 -8.34 -18.09
CA ILE A 117 0.12 -9.42 -17.42
C ILE A 117 -0.14 -9.42 -15.92
N LEU A 118 -0.18 -8.25 -15.28
CA LEU A 118 -0.41 -8.11 -13.84
C LEU A 118 -1.77 -8.67 -13.40
N TYR A 119 -2.83 -8.34 -14.16
CA TYR A 119 -4.21 -8.67 -13.79
C TYR A 119 -4.69 -10.01 -14.35
N GLN A 120 -4.29 -10.37 -15.58
CA GLN A 120 -4.79 -11.59 -16.24
C GLN A 120 -4.00 -12.85 -15.87
N THR A 121 -2.87 -12.72 -15.16
CA THR A 121 -2.11 -13.87 -14.69
C THR A 121 -2.15 -13.98 -13.17
N PRO A 122 -2.45 -15.17 -12.61
CA PRO A 122 -2.41 -15.41 -11.17
C PRO A 122 -1.05 -15.03 -10.55
N TYR A 123 0.04 -15.32 -11.26
CA TYR A 123 1.39 -15.00 -10.82
C TYR A 123 1.67 -13.49 -10.77
N GLY A 124 1.14 -12.72 -11.72
CA GLY A 124 1.22 -11.26 -11.72
C GLY A 124 0.56 -10.65 -10.49
N THR A 125 -0.68 -11.07 -10.21
CA THR A 125 -1.43 -10.61 -9.04
C THR A 125 -0.79 -11.08 -7.74
N PHE A 126 -0.30 -12.32 -7.69
CA PHE A 126 0.42 -12.87 -6.54
C PHE A 126 1.69 -12.09 -6.22
N GLY A 127 2.49 -11.77 -7.25
CA GLY A 127 3.70 -10.95 -7.12
C GLY A 127 3.40 -9.55 -6.59
N PHE A 128 2.40 -8.87 -7.16
CA PHE A 128 1.94 -7.57 -6.65
C PHE A 128 1.38 -7.66 -5.22
N GLY A 129 0.77 -8.79 -4.88
CA GLY A 129 0.25 -9.08 -3.55
C GLY A 129 1.29 -8.94 -2.45
N PHE A 130 2.58 -9.18 -2.72
CA PHE A 130 3.65 -8.96 -1.74
C PHE A 130 3.88 -7.46 -1.42
N VAL A 131 3.69 -6.56 -2.38
CA VAL A 131 3.70 -5.11 -2.11
C VAL A 131 2.53 -4.75 -1.21
N LEU A 132 1.34 -5.27 -1.51
CA LEU A 132 0.15 -5.06 -0.69
C LEU A 132 0.28 -5.69 0.71
N ALA A 133 0.96 -6.83 0.83
CA ALA A 133 1.27 -7.45 2.12
C ALA A 133 2.18 -6.57 2.97
N ALA A 134 3.19 -5.93 2.37
CA ALA A 134 4.03 -4.95 3.06
C ALA A 134 3.21 -3.72 3.51
N LEU A 135 2.29 -3.22 2.67
CA LEU A 135 1.36 -2.15 3.04
C LEU A 135 0.43 -2.56 4.19
N CYS A 136 -0.13 -3.77 4.16
CA CYS A 136 -0.93 -4.32 5.25
C CYS A 136 -0.10 -4.45 6.54
N GLY A 137 1.17 -4.85 6.45
CA GLY A 137 2.05 -4.88 7.60
C GLY A 137 2.26 -3.49 8.22
N ILE A 138 2.37 -2.44 7.39
CA ILE A 138 2.38 -1.05 7.88
C ILE A 138 1.08 -0.74 8.63
N THR A 139 -0.09 -1.05 8.08
CA THR A 139 -1.37 -0.75 8.74
C THR A 139 -1.54 -1.56 10.03
N VAL A 140 -1.16 -2.84 10.06
CA VAL A 140 -1.21 -3.70 11.26
C VAL A 140 -0.34 -3.17 12.39
N LYS A 141 0.87 -2.67 12.09
CA LYS A 141 1.71 -2.02 13.11
C LYS A 141 0.95 -0.88 13.77
N GLU A 142 0.36 0.00 12.96
CA GLU A 142 -0.36 1.17 13.47
C GLU A 142 -1.63 0.78 14.23
N ALA A 143 -2.31 -0.28 13.81
CA ALA A 143 -3.42 -0.87 14.55
C ALA A 143 -3.00 -1.32 15.95
N PHE A 144 -1.86 -2.00 16.06
CA PHE A 144 -1.31 -2.46 17.33
C PHE A 144 -0.85 -1.29 18.22
N CYS A 145 -0.19 -0.29 17.65
CA CYS A 145 0.33 0.86 18.39
C CYS A 145 -0.76 1.82 18.88
N PHE A 146 -1.83 2.03 18.10
CA PHE A 146 -2.77 3.14 18.32
C PHE A 146 -4.26 2.72 18.33
N GLY A 147 -4.57 1.43 18.24
CA GLY A 147 -5.95 0.95 18.26
C GLY A 147 -6.76 1.44 17.06
N MET A 148 -6.24 1.22 15.85
CA MET A 148 -6.90 1.61 14.60
C MET A 148 -7.64 0.42 13.96
N PRO A 149 -8.95 0.24 14.20
CA PRO A 149 -9.69 -0.91 13.67
C PRO A 149 -9.73 -0.93 12.14
N GLU A 150 -9.82 0.23 11.49
CA GLU A 150 -9.81 0.33 10.03
C GLU A 150 -8.53 -0.23 9.41
N ALA A 151 -7.41 -0.15 10.12
CA ALA A 151 -6.12 -0.64 9.68
C ALA A 151 -6.04 -2.18 9.74
N VAL A 152 -6.71 -2.80 10.72
CA VAL A 152 -6.91 -4.25 10.80
C VAL A 152 -7.86 -4.72 9.71
N LEU A 153 -9.00 -4.04 9.56
CA LEU A 153 -9.99 -4.39 8.54
C LEU A 153 -9.40 -4.28 7.14
N PHE A 154 -8.58 -3.26 6.86
CA PHE A 154 -7.85 -3.14 5.60
C PHE A 154 -6.90 -4.32 5.38
N ALA A 155 -6.15 -4.70 6.43
CA ALA A 155 -5.20 -5.81 6.37
C ALA A 155 -5.88 -7.19 6.19
N VAL A 156 -7.18 -7.30 6.52
CA VAL A 156 -7.99 -8.50 6.25
C VAL A 156 -8.65 -8.42 4.87
N ALA A 157 -9.20 -7.27 4.49
CA ALA A 157 -9.90 -7.09 3.22
C ALA A 157 -8.95 -7.24 2.01
N THR A 158 -7.72 -6.75 2.12
CA THR A 158 -6.73 -6.76 1.03
C THR A 158 -6.31 -8.18 0.61
N PRO A 159 -5.89 -9.10 1.50
CA PRO A 159 -5.59 -10.47 1.10
C PRO A 159 -6.83 -11.22 0.61
N LEU A 160 -8.02 -10.97 1.17
CA LEU A 160 -9.26 -11.55 0.64
C LEU A 160 -9.53 -11.11 -0.80
N LEU A 161 -9.31 -9.84 -1.12
CA LEU A 161 -9.44 -9.32 -2.49
C LEU A 161 -8.45 -10.01 -3.44
N ILE A 162 -7.19 -10.14 -3.04
CA ILE A 162 -6.14 -10.78 -3.86
C ILE A 162 -6.44 -12.26 -4.08
N LEU A 163 -6.74 -13.00 -3.02
CA LEU A 163 -7.06 -14.43 -3.10
C LEU A 163 -8.36 -14.67 -3.87
N GLY A 164 -9.37 -13.81 -3.67
CA GLY A 164 -10.62 -13.82 -4.41
C GLY A 164 -10.41 -13.67 -5.91
N HIS A 165 -9.46 -12.82 -6.33
CA HIS A 165 -9.08 -12.65 -7.73
C HIS A 165 -8.27 -13.85 -8.27
N ILE A 166 -7.27 -14.32 -7.53
CA ILE A 166 -6.38 -15.42 -7.96
C ILE A 166 -7.14 -16.73 -8.16
N PHE A 167 -8.07 -17.04 -7.26
CA PHE A 167 -8.83 -18.29 -7.28
C PHE A 167 -10.19 -18.18 -7.98
N ASP A 168 -10.53 -17.00 -8.52
CA ASP A 168 -11.87 -16.68 -9.05
C ASP A 168 -12.98 -17.09 -8.05
N ALA A 169 -12.71 -16.93 -6.75
CA ALA A 169 -13.54 -17.47 -5.68
C ALA A 169 -14.81 -16.65 -5.43
N PHE A 170 -14.85 -15.41 -5.94
CA PHE A 170 -15.92 -14.44 -5.71
C PHE A 170 -16.51 -13.92 -7.01
N ARG A 171 -17.80 -13.58 -6.97
CA ARG A 171 -18.46 -12.90 -8.09
C ARG A 171 -17.79 -11.53 -8.34
N PRO A 172 -17.78 -11.02 -9.58
CA PRO A 172 -17.17 -9.72 -9.90
C PRO A 172 -17.67 -8.56 -9.01
N LEU A 173 -18.97 -8.54 -8.70
CA LEU A 173 -19.56 -7.54 -7.81
C LEU A 173 -19.03 -7.63 -6.37
N THR A 174 -18.75 -8.84 -5.88
CA THR A 174 -18.16 -9.07 -4.55
C THR A 174 -16.72 -8.57 -4.50
N ASN A 175 -15.91 -8.84 -5.54
CA ASN A 175 -14.56 -8.29 -5.65
C ASN A 175 -14.57 -6.76 -5.70
N LEU A 176 -15.49 -6.16 -6.45
CA LEU A 176 -15.66 -4.70 -6.51
C LEU A 176 -16.08 -4.13 -5.14
N ALA A 177 -17.00 -4.77 -4.44
CA ALA A 177 -17.41 -4.35 -3.10
C ALA A 177 -16.26 -4.43 -2.08
N LEU A 178 -15.46 -5.52 -2.13
CA LEU A 178 -14.26 -5.66 -1.32
C LEU A 178 -13.22 -4.57 -1.62
N LEU A 179 -13.01 -4.24 -2.90
CA LEU A 179 -12.13 -3.14 -3.29
C LEU A 179 -12.65 -1.80 -2.76
N CYS A 180 -13.94 -1.51 -2.89
CA CYS A 180 -14.54 -0.29 -2.36
C CYS A 180 -14.35 -0.19 -0.84
N ALA A 181 -14.57 -1.29 -0.12
CA ALA A 181 -14.35 -1.36 1.32
C ALA A 181 -12.87 -1.12 1.68
N ALA A 182 -11.94 -1.81 1.02
CA ALA A 182 -10.50 -1.63 1.23
C ALA A 182 -10.07 -0.17 0.98
N THR A 183 -10.56 0.44 -0.09
CA THR A 183 -10.30 1.84 -0.44
C THR A 183 -10.82 2.81 0.63
N LEU A 184 -12.05 2.62 1.12
CA LEU A 184 -12.58 3.45 2.20
C LEU A 184 -11.73 3.32 3.48
N LEU A 185 -11.35 2.09 3.83
CA LEU A 185 -10.56 1.80 5.03
C LEU A 185 -9.17 2.44 4.97
N ILE A 186 -8.45 2.32 3.84
CA ILE A 186 -7.12 2.94 3.70
C ILE A 186 -7.21 4.48 3.66
N CYS A 187 -8.29 5.05 3.14
CA CYS A 187 -8.53 6.49 3.20
C CYS A 187 -8.75 6.98 4.64
N ILE A 188 -9.62 6.31 5.41
CA ILE A 188 -9.84 6.65 6.83
C ILE A 188 -8.52 6.55 7.61
N PHE A 189 -7.77 5.46 7.39
CA PHE A 189 -6.46 5.26 7.98
C PHE A 189 -5.48 6.39 7.62
N ALA A 190 -5.36 6.73 6.33
CA ALA A 190 -4.47 7.78 5.85
C ALA A 190 -4.80 9.15 6.46
N VAL A 191 -6.09 9.53 6.51
CA VAL A 191 -6.54 10.79 7.12
C VAL A 191 -6.18 10.84 8.61
N ARG A 192 -6.47 9.76 9.36
CA ARG A 192 -6.11 9.68 10.78
C ARG A 192 -4.60 9.77 11.00
N LYS A 193 -3.79 9.13 10.14
CA LYS A 193 -2.33 9.22 10.20
C LYS A 193 -1.80 10.62 9.91
N VAL A 194 -2.43 11.38 9.03
CA VAL A 194 -2.03 12.76 8.73
C VAL A 194 -2.31 13.68 9.93
N ILE A 195 -3.46 13.53 10.60
CA ILE A 195 -3.88 14.37 11.73
C ILE A 195 -3.09 14.05 13.01
N MET A 196 -2.65 12.81 13.19
CA MET A 196 -1.91 12.36 14.37
C MET A 196 -0.62 13.17 14.60
N ARG A 197 -0.22 13.40 15.85
CA ARG A 197 1.04 14.08 16.14
C ARG A 197 2.25 13.28 15.65
N VAL A 198 3.30 13.98 15.19
CA VAL A 198 4.48 13.36 14.55
C VAL A 198 5.37 12.64 15.55
N ASP A 199 5.45 13.13 16.78
CA ASP A 199 6.28 12.58 17.86
C ASP A 199 5.86 11.16 18.27
N LEU A 200 4.58 10.82 18.11
CA LEU A 200 4.05 9.49 18.40
C LEU A 200 4.60 8.40 17.47
N ASP A 201 5.02 8.76 16.25
CA ASP A 201 5.56 7.80 15.28
C ASP A 201 7.05 7.50 15.49
N ILE A 202 7.70 8.15 16.46
CA ILE A 202 9.11 7.99 16.80
C ILE A 202 9.21 7.23 18.14
N GLY A 203 8.83 5.95 18.10
CA GLY A 203 8.61 5.11 19.30
C GLY A 203 9.79 4.99 20.26
N ASP A 204 11.02 5.09 19.76
CA ASP A 204 12.23 4.87 20.57
C ASP A 204 12.63 6.12 21.40
N LYS A 205 12.11 7.30 21.04
CA LYS A 205 12.51 8.59 21.64
C LYS A 205 11.39 9.26 22.43
N SER A 206 10.13 8.98 22.11
CA SER A 206 8.97 9.60 22.78
C SER A 206 8.84 9.22 24.27
N VAL A 207 9.25 8.00 24.65
CA VAL A 207 9.26 7.52 26.05
C VAL A 207 10.17 8.37 26.95
N TYR A 208 11.23 8.94 26.39
CA TYR A 208 12.20 9.74 27.15
C TYR A 208 11.81 11.23 27.25
N MET A 209 10.90 11.69 26.38
CA MET A 209 10.38 13.06 26.41
C MET A 209 9.31 13.25 27.50
N GLN A 210 8.60 12.18 27.91
CA GLN A 210 7.59 12.22 28.98
C GLN A 210 8.19 12.20 30.41
N LYS A 211 9.50 11.99 30.55
CA LYS A 211 10.20 11.92 31.85
C LYS A 211 10.91 13.22 32.26
N LYS A 212 10.69 14.32 31.55
CA LYS A 212 11.06 15.68 31.98
C LYS A 212 9.84 16.37 32.56
#